data_AF-A0A7S2ME53-F1
#
_entry.id   AF-A0A7S2ME53-F1
#
_cell.length_a   1.000
_cell.length_b   1.000
_cell.length_c   1.000
_cell.angle_alpha   90.00
_cell.angle_beta   90.00
_cell.angle_gamma   90.00
#
_symmetry.space_group_name_H-M   'P 1'
#
loop_
_entity.id
_entity.type
_entity.pdbx_description
1 polymer ?
#
loop_
_entity_poly.entity_id
_entity_poly.type
_entity_poly.pdbx_seq_one_letter_code
_entity_poly.pdbx_strand_id
1 'polypeptide(L)'
;LSVKSLRDMCSSLKISTHGSTTKEELIDAINAATAIPGESMDVEQLEEEDEEALLAQAVLMSQEDNDSLSALPIKELRQRCNARGIDTTGLAEKSDLVKALLGQNETSVAAPLPQALAADVPPPGIEILGQFRVPFAVFAASDVGLGSALEQTGKVLLPRSCLMMLTMGELPDTMLLRLSYQSSTTYVGVADFIDDAAAFDTASAHGHSVPRWGGALTGGGVGAIFVPRWVRSQLACTNGSEVGVALVSLPKASRMVLTPHTDAFAEALSRTADPRQLL
;
A
#
# COMPACT_ATOMS: atom_id res chain seq x y z
N LEU A 1 29.39 11.50 10.35
CA LEU A 1 30.75 10.93 10.28
C LEU A 1 31.73 11.86 10.97
N SER A 2 32.39 11.37 12.03
CA SER A 2 33.44 12.12 12.72
C SER A 2 34.78 12.00 11.96
N VAL A 3 35.69 12.96 12.14
CA VAL A 3 37.05 12.90 11.56
C VAL A 3 37.81 11.65 12.02
N LYS A 4 37.56 11.19 13.25
CA LYS A 4 38.13 9.95 13.79
C LYS A 4 37.66 8.73 12.99
N SER A 5 36.36 8.62 12.75
CA SER A 5 35.78 7.52 11.97
C SER A 5 36.30 7.50 10.52
N LEU A 6 36.54 8.66 9.91
CA LEU A 6 37.09 8.76 8.56
C LEU A 6 38.56 8.30 8.52
N ARG A 7 39.38 8.67 9.52
CA ARG A 7 40.77 8.17 9.61
C ARG A 7 40.84 6.66 9.85
N ASP A 8 39.94 6.12 10.67
CA ASP A 8 39.86 4.68 10.90
C ASP A 8 39.52 3.93 9.58
N MET A 9 38.62 4.49 8.76
CA MET A 9 38.34 3.96 7.41
C MET A 9 39.55 4.09 6.48
N CYS A 10 40.21 5.25 6.39
CA CYS A 10 41.43 5.40 5.59
C CYS A 10 42.53 4.42 6.02
N SER A 11 42.68 4.17 7.32
CA SER A 11 43.64 3.20 7.85
C SER A 11 43.29 1.76 7.44
N SER A 12 42.01 1.39 7.46
CA SER A 12 41.55 0.07 6.99
C SER A 12 41.83 -0.15 5.49
N LEU A 13 41.71 0.91 4.69
CA LEU A 13 41.98 0.90 3.24
C LEU A 13 43.48 1.09 2.90
N LYS A 14 44.37 1.17 3.91
CA LYS A 14 45.81 1.44 3.75
C LYS A 14 46.11 2.76 2.99
N ILE A 15 45.23 3.75 3.10
CA ILE A 15 45.41 5.08 2.50
C ILE A 15 46.26 5.93 3.44
N SER A 16 47.35 6.51 2.93
CA SER A 16 48.17 7.45 3.69
C SER A 16 47.42 8.75 3.91
N THR A 17 47.14 9.10 5.17
CA THR A 17 46.47 10.37 5.53
C THR A 17 47.45 11.47 5.95
N HIS A 18 48.73 11.35 5.59
CA HIS A 18 49.76 12.29 6.03
C HIS A 18 49.59 13.64 5.33
N GLY A 19 48.94 14.59 6.01
CA GLY A 19 48.68 15.94 5.49
C GLY A 19 47.19 16.30 5.38
N SER A 20 46.28 15.33 5.49
CA SER A 20 44.84 15.59 5.45
C SER A 20 44.34 16.12 6.79
N THR A 21 43.94 17.39 6.83
CA THR A 21 43.48 18.07 8.05
C THR A 21 41.98 18.33 8.04
N THR A 22 41.37 18.34 6.85
CA THR A 22 39.93 18.60 6.69
C THR A 22 39.13 17.32 6.51
N LYS A 23 37.82 17.42 6.74
CA LYS A 23 36.89 16.31 6.59
C LYS A 23 36.69 15.99 5.11
N GLU A 24 36.66 17.02 4.26
CA GLU A 24 36.51 16.89 2.81
C GLU A 24 37.67 16.09 2.19
N GLU A 25 38.92 16.41 2.55
CA GLU A 25 40.12 15.70 2.05
C GLU A 25 40.11 14.20 2.33
N LEU A 26 39.58 13.79 3.50
CA LEU A 26 39.48 12.37 3.87
C LEU A 26 38.38 11.65 3.08
N ILE A 27 37.27 12.33 2.76
CA ILE A 27 36.18 11.75 1.97
C ILE A 27 36.65 11.57 0.52
N ASP A 28 37.33 12.56 -0.05
CA ASP A 28 37.84 12.49 -1.42
C ASP A 28 38.89 11.38 -1.57
N ALA A 29 39.77 11.22 -0.58
CA ALA A 29 40.74 10.13 -0.57
C ALA A 29 40.09 8.74 -0.50
N ILE A 30 39.01 8.58 0.28
CA ILE A 30 38.25 7.32 0.34
C ILE A 30 37.59 7.05 -1.02
N ASN A 31 36.90 8.04 -1.58
CA ASN A 31 36.21 7.90 -2.87
C ASN A 31 37.18 7.55 -4.00
N ALA A 32 38.36 8.18 -4.03
CA ALA A 32 39.39 7.89 -5.02
C ALA A 32 39.99 6.47 -4.88
N ALA A 33 40.09 5.95 -3.66
CA ALA A 33 40.58 4.60 -3.42
C ALA A 33 39.52 3.52 -3.67
N THR A 34 38.24 3.85 -3.48
CA THR A 34 37.11 2.95 -3.77
C THR A 34 36.65 3.02 -5.23
N ALA A 35 37.11 4.02 -5.99
CA ALA A 35 36.97 4.05 -7.43
C ALA A 35 37.89 2.98 -8.02
N ILE A 36 37.39 1.74 -8.05
CA ILE A 36 38.00 0.63 -8.78
C ILE A 36 38.20 1.12 -10.22
N PRO A 37 39.44 1.11 -10.75
CA PRO A 37 39.65 1.38 -12.16
C PRO A 37 38.97 0.26 -12.93
N GLY A 38 37.77 0.55 -13.43
CA GLY A 38 36.94 -0.39 -14.15
C GLY A 38 37.65 -0.83 -15.43
N GLU A 39 38.11 -2.07 -15.42
CA GLU A 39 38.08 -2.94 -16.60
C GLU A 39 36.65 -2.91 -17.13
N SER A 40 36.46 -2.28 -18.28
CA SER A 40 35.28 -2.41 -19.10
C SER A 40 35.19 -3.83 -19.62
N MET A 41 34.61 -4.74 -18.82
CA MET A 41 34.03 -5.97 -19.34
C MET A 41 32.56 -5.70 -19.63
N ASP A 42 32.16 -6.08 -20.85
CA ASP A 42 30.78 -6.13 -21.33
C ASP A 42 29.94 -7.08 -20.45
N VAL A 43 29.46 -6.58 -19.31
CA VAL A 43 28.53 -7.30 -18.41
C VAL A 43 27.09 -7.20 -18.91
N GLU A 44 26.76 -6.20 -19.74
CA GLU A 44 25.41 -6.02 -20.29
C GLU A 44 24.97 -7.15 -21.25
N GLN A 45 25.89 -7.90 -21.85
CA GLN A 45 25.51 -8.97 -22.79
C GLN A 45 25.21 -10.33 -22.13
N LEU A 46 25.63 -10.56 -20.89
CA LEU A 46 25.38 -11.84 -20.20
C LEU A 46 24.09 -11.85 -19.39
N GLU A 47 23.58 -10.68 -18.97
CA GLU A 47 22.31 -10.60 -18.24
C GLU A 47 21.09 -10.71 -19.16
N GLU A 48 21.20 -10.26 -20.43
CA GLU A 48 20.09 -10.34 -21.40
C GLU A 48 19.75 -11.78 -21.83
N GLU A 49 20.73 -12.67 -21.98
CA GLU A 49 20.49 -14.06 -22.40
C GLU A 49 19.78 -14.90 -21.31
N ASP A 50 20.07 -14.67 -20.03
CA ASP A 50 19.45 -15.37 -18.91
C ASP A 50 18.01 -14.88 -18.65
N GLU A 51 17.73 -13.59 -18.87
CA GLU A 51 16.38 -13.04 -18.77
C GLU A 51 15.45 -13.54 -19.89
N GLU A 52 15.96 -13.66 -21.13
CA GLU A 52 15.17 -14.18 -22.26
C GLU A 52 14.80 -15.66 -22.05
N ALA A 53 15.71 -16.47 -21.48
CA ALA A 53 15.42 -17.86 -21.14
C ALA A 53 14.36 -18.01 -20.04
N LEU A 54 14.39 -17.15 -19.02
CA LEU A 54 13.40 -17.11 -17.95
C LEU A 54 12.02 -16.64 -18.44
N LEU A 55 11.99 -15.63 -19.32
CA LEU A 55 10.76 -15.15 -19.97
C LEU A 55 10.16 -16.22 -20.89
N ALA A 56 10.98 -16.91 -21.68
CA ALA A 56 10.51 -18.00 -22.54
C ALA A 56 9.91 -19.16 -21.72
N GLN A 57 10.52 -19.49 -20.58
CA GLN A 57 9.98 -20.50 -19.66
C GLN A 57 8.65 -20.04 -19.03
N ALA A 58 8.52 -18.76 -18.66
CA ALA A 58 7.27 -18.21 -18.12
C ALA A 58 6.12 -18.21 -19.14
N VAL A 59 6.41 -17.88 -20.41
CA VAL A 59 5.43 -17.90 -21.51
C VAL A 59 4.95 -19.32 -21.85
N LEU A 60 5.86 -20.30 -21.81
CA LEU A 60 5.49 -21.71 -21.98
C LEU A 60 4.59 -22.23 -20.86
N MET A 61 4.68 -21.66 -19.66
CA MET A 61 3.79 -22.01 -18.55
C MET A 61 2.46 -21.24 -18.55
N SER A 62 2.32 -20.18 -19.36
CA SER A 62 1.11 -19.35 -19.39
C SER A 62 0.07 -19.76 -20.44
N GLN A 63 0.34 -20.79 -21.26
CA GLN A 63 -0.57 -21.25 -22.31
C GLN A 63 -1.20 -22.62 -21.99
N GLU A 64 -1.62 -22.80 -20.74
CA GLU A 64 -2.48 -23.95 -20.41
C GLU A 64 -3.90 -23.67 -20.94
N ASP A 65 -4.16 -24.11 -22.17
CA ASP A 65 -5.48 -23.99 -22.76
C ASP A 65 -6.52 -24.85 -22.01
N ASN A 66 -7.77 -24.39 -22.03
CA ASN A 66 -8.90 -25.09 -21.42
C ASN A 66 -9.01 -26.55 -21.88
N ASP A 67 -8.73 -26.82 -23.15
CA ASP A 67 -8.78 -28.17 -23.71
C ASP A 67 -7.73 -29.08 -23.08
N SER A 68 -6.50 -28.59 -22.88
CA SER A 68 -5.41 -29.32 -22.24
C SER A 68 -5.72 -29.65 -20.77
N LEU A 69 -6.30 -28.70 -20.03
CA LEU A 69 -6.71 -28.91 -18.64
C LEU A 69 -7.92 -29.85 -18.54
N SER A 70 -8.84 -29.79 -19.51
CA SER A 70 -10.01 -30.67 -19.55
C SER A 70 -9.66 -32.14 -19.83
N ALA A 71 -8.49 -32.44 -20.40
CA ALA A 71 -8.03 -33.80 -20.64
C ALA A 71 -7.43 -34.48 -19.38
N LEU A 72 -6.92 -33.71 -18.42
CA LEU A 72 -6.22 -34.24 -17.24
C LEU A 72 -7.17 -34.98 -16.26
N PRO A 73 -6.67 -35.98 -15.52
CA PRO A 73 -7.45 -36.65 -14.48
C PRO A 73 -7.69 -35.73 -13.28
N ILE A 74 -8.83 -35.91 -12.59
CA ILE A 74 -9.26 -35.08 -11.43
C ILE A 74 -8.18 -35.04 -10.33
N LYS A 75 -7.46 -36.15 -10.12
CA LYS A 75 -6.40 -36.23 -9.11
C LYS A 75 -5.25 -35.25 -9.40
N GLU A 76 -4.89 -35.10 -10.67
CA GLU A 76 -3.81 -34.20 -11.10
C GLU A 76 -4.28 -32.74 -11.08
N LEU A 77 -5.53 -32.48 -11.47
CA LEU A 77 -6.13 -31.15 -11.34
C LEU A 77 -6.14 -30.67 -9.88
N ARG A 78 -6.53 -31.53 -8.92
CA ARG A 78 -6.46 -31.20 -7.48
C ARG A 78 -5.03 -30.99 -7.00
N GLN A 79 -4.08 -31.78 -7.47
CA GLN A 79 -2.67 -31.60 -7.15
C GLN A 79 -2.15 -30.25 -7.63
N ARG A 80 -2.52 -29.82 -8.85
CA ARG A 80 -2.17 -28.50 -9.40
C ARG A 80 -2.86 -27.36 -8.64
N CYS A 81 -4.14 -27.51 -8.27
CA CYS A 81 -4.83 -26.55 -7.40
C CYS A 81 -4.08 -26.37 -6.07
N ASN A 82 -3.72 -27.48 -5.41
CA ASN A 82 -2.98 -27.45 -4.14
C ASN A 82 -1.58 -26.83 -4.29
N ALA A 83 -0.88 -27.11 -5.39
CA ALA A 83 0.42 -26.50 -5.69
C ALA A 83 0.34 -24.98 -5.89
N ARG A 84 -0.81 -24.47 -6.35
CA ARG A 84 -1.12 -23.03 -6.46
C ARG A 84 -1.79 -22.44 -5.23
N GLY A 85 -1.96 -23.21 -4.14
CA GLY A 85 -2.63 -22.75 -2.92
C GLY A 85 -4.15 -22.54 -3.05
N ILE A 86 -4.79 -23.13 -4.07
CA ILE A 86 -6.24 -23.06 -4.29
C ILE A 86 -6.92 -24.16 -3.46
N ASP A 87 -7.76 -23.75 -2.50
CA ASP A 87 -8.58 -24.69 -1.73
C ASP A 87 -9.61 -25.37 -2.65
N THR A 88 -9.62 -26.70 -2.67
CA THR A 88 -10.53 -27.51 -3.50
C THR A 88 -11.75 -28.01 -2.73
N THR A 89 -11.93 -27.57 -1.47
CA THR A 89 -13.08 -27.89 -0.63
C THR A 89 -14.34 -27.28 -1.23
N GLY A 90 -15.29 -28.13 -1.67
CA GLY A 90 -16.52 -27.71 -2.33
C GLY A 90 -16.50 -27.73 -3.86
N LEU A 91 -15.34 -27.91 -4.50
CA LEU A 91 -15.23 -28.12 -5.95
C LEU A 91 -15.43 -29.61 -6.24
N ALA A 92 -16.67 -30.00 -6.51
CA ALA A 92 -17.05 -31.40 -6.75
C ALA A 92 -16.85 -31.80 -8.23
N GLU A 93 -17.05 -30.87 -9.16
CA GLU A 93 -16.98 -31.17 -10.59
C GLU A 93 -15.59 -30.91 -11.18
N LYS A 94 -15.25 -31.65 -12.23
CA LYS A 94 -13.99 -31.48 -12.96
C LYS A 94 -13.90 -30.10 -13.64
N SER A 95 -15.02 -29.63 -14.19
CA SER A 95 -15.20 -28.30 -14.77
C SER A 95 -14.83 -27.19 -13.78
N ASP A 96 -15.18 -27.34 -12.50
CA ASP A 96 -14.90 -26.33 -11.47
C ASP A 96 -13.41 -26.23 -11.17
N LEU A 97 -12.71 -27.37 -11.12
CA LEU A 97 -11.26 -27.42 -10.93
C LEU A 97 -10.51 -26.78 -12.11
N VAL A 98 -10.98 -27.02 -13.34
CA VAL A 98 -10.39 -26.41 -14.55
C VAL A 98 -10.62 -24.89 -14.56
N LYS A 99 -11.82 -24.42 -14.24
CA LYS A 99 -12.12 -22.98 -14.12
C LYS A 99 -11.29 -22.30 -13.02
N ALA A 100 -11.12 -22.97 -11.88
CA ALA A 100 -10.26 -22.48 -10.80
C ALA A 100 -8.81 -22.32 -11.23
N LEU A 101 -8.26 -23.28 -11.99
CA LEU A 101 -6.88 -23.24 -12.49
C LEU A 101 -6.66 -22.18 -13.58
N LEU A 102 -7.67 -21.90 -14.41
CA LEU A 102 -7.64 -20.84 -15.42
C LEU A 102 -7.81 -19.43 -14.84
N GLY A 103 -8.01 -19.29 -13.53
CA GLY A 103 -8.36 -17.99 -12.91
C GLY A 103 -9.74 -17.48 -13.33
N GLN A 104 -10.56 -18.34 -13.97
CA GLN A 104 -11.92 -18.03 -14.44
C GLN A 104 -12.99 -18.39 -13.40
N ASN A 105 -12.58 -18.73 -12.18
CA ASN A 105 -13.49 -18.73 -11.04
C ASN A 105 -13.85 -17.29 -10.65
N GLU A 106 -14.65 -16.65 -11.51
CA GLU A 106 -15.67 -15.68 -11.09
C GLU A 106 -16.85 -16.40 -10.39
N THR A 107 -16.65 -17.59 -9.83
CA THR A 107 -17.34 -17.97 -8.60
C THR A 107 -16.66 -17.14 -7.51
N SER A 108 -17.12 -15.92 -7.18
CA SER A 108 -18.50 -15.67 -6.77
C SER A 108 -19.15 -16.94 -6.19
N VAL A 109 -18.39 -17.67 -5.37
CA VAL A 109 -18.96 -17.99 -4.07
C VAL A 109 -19.39 -16.63 -3.58
N ALA A 110 -20.69 -16.40 -3.52
CA ALA A 110 -21.21 -15.46 -2.55
C ALA A 110 -20.67 -15.95 -1.19
N ALA A 111 -19.40 -15.63 -0.89
CA ALA A 111 -19.02 -15.19 0.43
C ALA A 111 -20.20 -14.29 0.81
N PRO A 112 -20.97 -14.65 1.85
CA PRO A 112 -22.26 -14.04 2.12
C PRO A 112 -22.09 -12.56 1.89
N LEU A 113 -22.68 -12.01 0.80
CA LEU A 113 -22.47 -10.65 0.29
C LEU A 113 -22.03 -9.81 1.46
N PRO A 114 -20.74 -9.41 1.62
CA PRO A 114 -20.16 -9.01 2.90
C PRO A 114 -21.20 -8.18 3.64
N GLN A 115 -21.77 -8.82 4.66
CA GLN A 115 -23.17 -8.73 5.10
C GLN A 115 -23.68 -7.30 5.19
N ALA A 116 -23.95 -6.72 4.01
CA ALA A 116 -23.96 -5.30 3.76
C ALA A 116 -22.74 -4.56 4.41
N LEU A 117 -22.16 -3.62 3.66
CA LEU A 117 -21.99 -2.29 4.24
C LEU A 117 -23.37 -1.90 4.76
N ALA A 118 -23.75 -2.36 5.97
CA ALA A 118 -25.05 -2.11 6.57
C ALA A 118 -25.25 -0.63 6.41
N ALA A 119 -26.28 -0.24 5.64
CA ALA A 119 -26.45 1.11 5.13
C ALA A 119 -26.26 2.07 6.30
N ASP A 120 -25.03 2.60 6.42
CA ASP A 120 -24.60 3.34 7.59
C ASP A 120 -25.17 4.72 7.36
N VAL A 121 -26.44 4.85 7.77
CA VAL A 121 -27.23 6.06 7.66
C VAL A 121 -26.36 7.15 8.28
N PRO A 122 -25.86 8.09 7.46
CA PRO A 122 -24.92 9.06 7.96
C PRO A 122 -25.59 9.83 9.11
N PRO A 123 -24.85 10.12 10.19
CA PRO A 123 -25.33 11.00 11.24
C PRO A 123 -25.93 12.28 10.64
N PRO A 124 -27.00 12.83 11.25
CA PRO A 124 -27.63 14.04 10.73
C PRO A 124 -26.61 15.18 10.60
N GLY A 125 -26.65 15.85 9.45
CA GLY A 125 -25.74 16.95 9.11
C GLY A 125 -24.50 16.54 8.30
N ILE A 126 -24.26 15.25 8.08
CA ILE A 126 -23.17 14.78 7.21
C ILE A 126 -23.72 14.55 5.81
N GLU A 127 -23.16 15.26 4.84
CA GLU A 127 -23.51 15.11 3.42
C GLU A 127 -22.50 14.21 2.73
N ILE A 128 -22.97 13.13 2.09
CA ILE A 128 -22.12 12.25 1.28
C ILE A 128 -22.05 12.82 -0.13
N LEU A 129 -20.89 13.39 -0.48
CA LEU A 129 -20.63 13.98 -1.80
C LEU A 129 -20.36 12.89 -2.86
N GLY A 130 -19.75 11.79 -2.44
CA GLY A 130 -19.46 10.65 -3.32
C GLY A 130 -19.11 9.41 -2.51
N GLN A 131 -19.42 8.24 -3.07
CA GLN A 131 -19.08 6.97 -2.44
C GLN A 131 -18.35 6.08 -3.44
N PHE A 132 -17.20 5.55 -3.03
CA PHE A 132 -16.51 4.55 -3.82
C PHE A 132 -17.27 3.23 -3.73
N ARG A 133 -17.53 2.61 -4.89
CA ARG A 133 -18.25 1.33 -4.97
C ARG A 133 -17.38 0.11 -4.66
N VAL A 134 -16.06 0.32 -4.60
CA VAL A 134 -15.07 -0.72 -4.38
C VAL A 134 -14.48 -0.49 -2.99
N PRO A 135 -14.32 -1.55 -2.16
CA PRO A 135 -13.66 -1.43 -0.88
C PRO A 135 -12.18 -1.07 -1.06
N PHE A 136 -11.61 -0.46 -0.03
CA PHE A 136 -10.19 -0.14 0.03
C PHE A 136 -9.50 -1.02 1.06
N ALA A 137 -8.41 -1.68 0.68
CA ALA A 137 -7.50 -2.31 1.61
C ALA A 137 -6.74 -1.23 2.40
N VAL A 138 -6.88 -1.23 3.72
CA VAL A 138 -6.23 -0.27 4.62
C VAL A 138 -4.84 -0.74 5.01
N PHE A 139 -3.88 0.17 4.97
CA PHE A 139 -2.52 -0.07 5.45
C PHE A 139 -2.09 1.06 6.37
N ALA A 140 -1.44 0.72 7.49
CA ALA A 140 -0.73 1.74 8.25
C ALA A 140 0.49 2.23 7.46
N ALA A 141 0.57 3.52 7.21
CA ALA A 141 1.59 4.12 6.35
C ALA A 141 3.02 3.84 6.86
N SER A 142 3.23 3.92 8.17
CA SER A 142 4.52 3.56 8.79
C SER A 142 4.89 2.08 8.69
N ASP A 143 3.91 1.17 8.58
CA ASP A 143 4.20 -0.27 8.43
C ASP A 143 4.71 -0.58 7.02
N VAL A 144 4.32 0.25 6.03
CA VAL A 144 4.70 0.07 4.62
C VAL A 144 5.77 1.04 4.14
N GLY A 145 6.48 1.71 5.06
CA GLY A 145 7.55 2.64 4.74
C GLY A 145 7.10 3.99 4.15
N LEU A 146 5.80 4.26 4.13
CA LEU A 146 5.26 5.54 3.66
C LEU A 146 5.24 6.56 4.81
N GLY A 147 6.28 7.40 4.84
CA GLY A 147 6.34 8.69 5.53
C GLY A 147 5.92 8.70 7.00
N SER A 148 6.89 8.68 7.93
CA SER A 148 6.64 8.88 9.37
C SER A 148 5.96 10.21 9.71
N ALA A 149 6.03 11.20 8.81
CA ALA A 149 5.31 12.47 8.94
C ALA A 149 3.79 12.28 8.96
N LEU A 150 3.26 11.29 8.21
CA LEU A 150 1.81 11.05 8.15
C LEU A 150 1.25 10.62 9.52
N GLU A 151 2.02 9.88 10.32
CA GLU A 151 1.62 9.37 11.64
C GLU A 151 1.23 10.47 12.63
N GLN A 152 1.79 11.67 12.47
CA GLN A 152 1.50 12.82 13.32
C GLN A 152 0.31 13.64 12.82
N THR A 153 -0.33 13.20 11.74
CA THR A 153 -1.46 13.90 11.09
C THR A 153 -2.73 13.07 11.18
N GLY A 154 -3.88 13.71 10.88
CA GLY A 154 -5.14 13.03 10.56
C GLY A 154 -5.42 12.95 9.07
N LYS A 155 -4.37 12.79 8.27
CA LYS A 155 -4.46 12.72 6.83
C LYS A 155 -4.08 11.35 6.28
N VAL A 156 -4.53 11.04 5.07
CA VAL A 156 -4.30 9.76 4.38
C VAL A 156 -3.72 9.97 2.99
N LEU A 157 -3.11 8.93 2.43
CA LEU A 157 -2.69 8.89 1.03
C LEU A 157 -3.66 8.00 0.24
N LEU A 158 -4.06 8.49 -0.93
CA LEU A 158 -4.90 7.76 -1.88
C LEU A 158 -4.17 7.53 -3.20
N PRO A 159 -4.48 6.48 -3.96
CA PRO A 159 -4.01 6.31 -5.33
C PRO A 159 -4.59 7.39 -6.27
N ARG A 160 -3.81 7.80 -7.27
CA ARG A 160 -4.19 8.88 -8.20
C ARG A 160 -5.46 8.57 -8.99
N SER A 161 -5.72 7.30 -9.31
CA SER A 161 -6.98 6.87 -9.94
C SER A 161 -8.23 7.22 -9.14
N CYS A 162 -8.13 7.45 -7.82
CA CYS A 162 -9.24 7.93 -7.01
C CYS A 162 -9.71 9.32 -7.45
N LEU A 163 -8.83 10.18 -7.97
CA LEU A 163 -9.24 11.49 -8.49
C LEU A 163 -10.25 11.34 -9.61
N MET A 164 -10.02 10.42 -10.55
CA MET A 164 -10.92 10.18 -11.68
C MET A 164 -12.32 9.73 -11.24
N MET A 165 -12.40 8.97 -10.14
CA MET A 165 -13.66 8.55 -9.54
C MET A 165 -14.39 9.69 -8.84
N LEU A 166 -13.64 10.65 -8.28
CA LEU A 166 -14.19 11.80 -7.56
C LEU A 166 -14.52 12.99 -8.48
N THR A 167 -13.88 13.11 -9.65
CA THR A 167 -14.05 14.22 -10.61
C THR A 167 -15.38 14.22 -11.37
N MET A 168 -16.37 13.44 -10.93
CA MET A 168 -17.75 13.54 -11.46
C MET A 168 -18.43 14.89 -11.07
N GLY A 169 -17.77 15.74 -10.27
CA GLY A 169 -18.20 17.09 -9.91
C GLY A 169 -17.05 17.99 -9.45
N GLU A 170 -17.37 19.21 -8.99
CA GLU A 170 -16.40 20.12 -8.39
C GLU A 170 -15.92 19.55 -7.04
N LEU A 171 -14.61 19.35 -6.91
CA LEU A 171 -14.01 18.87 -5.66
C LEU A 171 -13.94 20.00 -4.63
N PRO A 172 -14.27 19.75 -3.36
CA PRO A 172 -14.11 20.74 -2.30
C PRO A 172 -12.63 21.05 -2.07
N ASP A 173 -12.32 22.29 -1.67
CA ASP A 173 -10.96 22.73 -1.32
C ASP A 173 -10.30 21.80 -0.27
N THR A 174 -11.11 21.29 0.65
CA THR A 174 -10.70 20.30 1.65
C THR A 174 -11.46 19.00 1.45
N MET A 175 -10.76 17.97 0.97
CA MET A 175 -11.34 16.63 0.87
C MET A 175 -11.31 15.93 2.22
N LEU A 176 -12.51 15.61 2.72
CA LEU A 176 -12.71 14.79 3.91
C LEU A 176 -13.32 13.45 3.52
N LEU A 177 -12.74 12.38 4.04
CA LEU A 177 -13.22 11.03 3.80
C LEU A 177 -13.84 10.47 5.08
N ARG A 178 -14.95 9.76 4.92
CA ARG A 178 -15.48 8.84 5.91
C ARG A 178 -14.93 7.45 5.61
N LEU A 179 -14.19 6.88 6.56
CA LEU A 179 -13.76 5.48 6.53
C LEU A 179 -14.68 4.67 7.45
N SER A 180 -15.22 3.57 6.94
CA SER A 180 -16.14 2.71 7.69
C SER A 180 -15.68 1.26 7.66
N TYR A 181 -15.55 0.65 8.84
CA TYR A 181 -15.22 -0.76 9.02
C TYR A 181 -16.11 -1.36 10.11
N GLN A 182 -16.91 -2.37 9.74
CA GLN A 182 -17.91 -2.95 10.64
C GLN A 182 -18.84 -1.87 11.23
N SER A 183 -18.82 -1.68 12.56
CA SER A 183 -19.58 -0.64 13.28
C SER A 183 -18.76 0.61 13.61
N SER A 184 -17.49 0.66 13.19
CA SER A 184 -16.58 1.77 13.48
C SER A 184 -16.48 2.70 12.27
N THR A 185 -16.55 3.99 12.54
CA THR A 185 -16.42 5.04 11.53
C THR A 185 -15.45 6.10 12.02
N THR A 186 -14.57 6.57 11.13
CA THR A 186 -13.66 7.69 11.39
C THR A 186 -13.60 8.64 10.20
N TYR A 187 -13.21 9.88 10.45
CA TYR A 187 -13.15 10.94 9.45
C TYR A 187 -11.71 11.43 9.31
N VAL A 188 -11.22 11.47 8.08
CA VAL A 188 -9.81 11.79 7.78
C VAL A 188 -9.71 12.79 6.64
N GLY A 189 -8.66 13.61 6.64
CA GLY A 189 -8.32 14.45 5.50
C GLY A 189 -7.50 13.70 4.46
N VAL A 190 -7.44 14.19 3.23
CA VAL A 190 -6.49 13.69 2.22
C VAL A 190 -5.20 14.52 2.29
N ALA A 191 -4.05 13.86 2.39
CA ALA A 191 -2.74 14.52 2.32
C ALA A 191 -2.29 14.70 0.89
N ASP A 192 -2.25 13.60 0.13
CA ASP A 192 -1.72 13.57 -1.23
C ASP A 192 -2.25 12.37 -2.01
N PHE A 193 -2.06 12.40 -3.33
CA PHE A 193 -2.35 11.31 -4.24
C PHE A 193 -1.07 10.71 -4.79
N ILE A 194 -0.82 9.45 -4.43
CA ILE A 194 0.35 8.71 -4.87
C ILE A 194 0.08 7.97 -6.18
N ASP A 195 1.15 7.58 -6.86
CA ASP A 195 1.04 6.80 -8.08
C ASP A 195 0.36 5.44 -7.84
N ASP A 196 -0.52 5.02 -8.75
CA ASP A 196 -1.26 3.77 -8.63
C ASP A 196 -0.34 2.54 -8.63
N ALA A 197 0.73 2.53 -9.44
CA ALA A 197 1.69 1.44 -9.43
C ALA A 197 2.44 1.38 -8.10
N ALA A 198 2.91 2.54 -7.60
CA ALA A 198 3.57 2.61 -6.30
C ALA A 198 2.65 2.16 -5.15
N ALA A 199 1.37 2.54 -5.18
CA ALA A 199 0.38 2.10 -4.21
C ALA A 199 0.18 0.57 -4.25
N PHE A 200 0.02 0.02 -5.46
CA PHE A 200 -0.16 -1.41 -5.68
C PHE A 200 1.06 -2.21 -5.22
N ASP A 201 2.26 -1.81 -5.62
CA ASP A 201 3.51 -2.48 -5.28
C ASP A 201 3.75 -2.44 -3.77
N THR A 202 3.53 -1.28 -3.15
CA THR A 202 3.67 -1.10 -1.69
C THR A 202 2.75 -2.05 -0.93
N ALA A 203 1.49 -2.15 -1.34
CA ALA A 203 0.53 -3.05 -0.69
C ALA A 203 0.81 -4.54 -0.99
N SER A 204 1.20 -4.87 -2.23
CA SER A 204 1.50 -6.24 -2.66
C SER A 204 2.76 -6.81 -2.01
N ALA A 205 3.78 -5.97 -1.79
CA ALA A 205 5.01 -6.35 -1.09
C ALA A 205 4.76 -6.88 0.33
N HIS A 206 3.60 -6.55 0.92
CA HIS A 206 3.19 -7.01 2.24
C HIS A 206 2.28 -8.26 2.19
N GLY A 207 2.16 -8.91 1.03
CA GLY A 207 1.42 -10.16 0.86
C GLY A 207 -0.10 -9.99 0.84
N HIS A 208 -0.60 -8.78 0.63
CA HIS A 208 -2.04 -8.50 0.61
C HIS A 208 -2.55 -8.35 -0.83
N SER A 209 -3.68 -8.98 -1.13
CA SER A 209 -4.40 -8.74 -2.38
C SER A 209 -5.09 -7.38 -2.31
N VAL A 210 -4.82 -6.53 -3.30
CA VAL A 210 -5.44 -5.20 -3.38
C VAL A 210 -6.61 -5.23 -4.36
N PRO A 211 -7.81 -4.78 -3.96
CA PRO A 211 -8.93 -4.60 -4.88
C PRO A 211 -8.50 -3.72 -6.06
N ARG A 212 -8.91 -4.08 -7.29
CA ARG A 212 -8.70 -3.25 -8.48
C ARG A 212 -10.02 -2.95 -9.16
N TRP A 213 -10.12 -1.82 -9.84
CA TRP A 213 -11.28 -1.47 -10.66
C TRP A 213 -10.88 -0.97 -12.04
N GLY A 214 -11.81 -1.05 -12.99
CA GLY A 214 -11.49 -0.79 -14.39
C GLY A 214 -10.82 -1.98 -15.05
N GLY A 215 -10.91 -2.05 -16.38
CA GLY A 215 -10.36 -3.17 -17.15
C GLY A 215 -8.83 -3.17 -17.21
N ALA A 216 -8.24 -4.33 -17.47
CA ALA A 216 -6.78 -4.50 -17.63
C ALA A 216 -6.17 -3.53 -18.66
N LEU A 217 -6.94 -3.14 -19.67
CA LEU A 217 -6.50 -2.25 -20.75
C LEU A 217 -6.29 -0.79 -20.32
N THR A 218 -6.95 -0.32 -19.26
CA THR A 218 -6.83 1.08 -18.80
C THR A 218 -5.89 1.23 -17.60
N GLY A 219 -5.10 0.20 -17.30
CA GLY A 219 -4.19 0.20 -16.16
C GLY A 219 -4.86 0.02 -14.80
N GLY A 220 -6.19 -0.10 -14.74
CA GLY A 220 -7.03 -0.40 -13.56
C GLY A 220 -6.70 0.35 -12.26
N GLY A 221 -7.63 1.13 -11.72
CA GLY A 221 -7.44 1.81 -10.44
C GLY A 221 -7.25 0.84 -9.26
N VAL A 222 -6.64 1.35 -8.19
CA VAL A 222 -6.13 0.55 -7.06
C VAL A 222 -6.89 0.91 -5.78
N GLY A 223 -7.49 -0.09 -5.13
CA GLY A 223 -8.21 0.02 -3.87
C GLY A 223 -7.30 -0.12 -2.67
N ALA A 224 -6.30 0.73 -2.55
CA ALA A 224 -5.45 0.83 -1.37
C ALA A 224 -5.60 2.20 -0.71
N ILE A 225 -5.57 2.26 0.61
CA ILE A 225 -5.53 3.52 1.36
C ILE A 225 -4.49 3.42 2.47
N PHE A 226 -3.64 4.42 2.57
CA PHE A 226 -2.56 4.46 3.55
C PHE A 226 -2.89 5.48 4.63
N VAL A 227 -3.05 4.97 5.85
CA VAL A 227 -3.56 5.72 7.00
C VAL A 227 -2.54 5.74 8.14
N PRO A 228 -2.58 6.73 9.04
CA PRO A 228 -1.84 6.66 10.31
C PRO A 228 -2.22 5.42 11.13
N ARG A 229 -1.29 4.87 11.92
CA ARG A 229 -1.56 3.71 12.81
C ARG A 229 -2.71 3.96 13.78
N TRP A 230 -2.85 5.19 14.28
CA TRP A 230 -3.92 5.54 15.21
C TRP A 230 -5.29 5.50 14.53
N VAL A 231 -5.40 5.88 13.25
CA VAL A 231 -6.64 5.79 12.46
C VAL A 231 -7.04 4.32 12.28
N ARG A 232 -6.08 3.46 11.91
CA ARG A 232 -6.28 2.02 11.79
C ARG A 232 -6.72 1.40 13.12
N SER A 233 -6.09 1.81 14.23
CA SER A 233 -6.45 1.35 15.58
C SER A 233 -7.86 1.79 15.98
N GLN A 234 -8.27 3.02 15.63
CA GLN A 234 -9.61 3.53 15.88
C GLN A 234 -10.69 2.79 15.07
N LEU A 235 -10.37 2.36 13.84
CA LEU A 235 -11.22 1.49 13.03
C LEU A 235 -11.24 0.03 13.51
N ALA A 236 -10.37 -0.33 14.46
CA ALA A 236 -10.18 -1.70 14.94
C ALA A 236 -9.90 -2.72 13.82
N CYS A 237 -9.11 -2.31 12.82
CA CYS A 237 -8.77 -3.16 11.67
C CYS A 237 -7.26 -3.45 11.54
N THR A 238 -6.92 -4.48 10.76
CA THR A 238 -5.52 -4.87 10.47
C THR A 238 -5.12 -4.43 9.06
N ASN A 239 -3.81 -4.46 8.76
CA ASN A 239 -3.35 -4.22 7.39
C ASN A 239 -4.02 -5.20 6.41
N GLY A 240 -4.44 -4.69 5.26
CA GLY A 240 -5.20 -5.41 4.25
C GLY A 240 -6.70 -5.55 4.53
N SER A 241 -7.22 -5.05 5.67
CA SER A 241 -8.66 -5.04 5.92
C SER A 241 -9.37 -4.13 4.93
N GLU A 242 -10.48 -4.61 4.38
CA GLU A 242 -11.32 -3.86 3.45
C GLU A 242 -12.23 -2.88 4.18
N VAL A 243 -12.16 -1.60 3.83
CA VAL A 243 -13.01 -0.53 4.39
C VAL A 243 -13.84 0.16 3.32
N GLY A 244 -15.00 0.65 3.72
CA GLY A 244 -15.79 1.57 2.92
C GLY A 244 -15.18 2.97 2.95
N VAL A 245 -15.10 3.62 1.80
CA VAL A 245 -14.61 5.00 1.66
C VAL A 245 -15.68 5.85 1.01
N ALA A 246 -15.98 6.99 1.61
CA ALA A 246 -16.89 7.98 1.04
C ALA A 246 -16.31 9.39 1.20
N LEU A 247 -16.42 10.22 0.16
CA LEU A 247 -16.17 11.64 0.23
C LEU A 247 -17.36 12.31 0.92
N VAL A 248 -17.09 13.09 1.96
CA VAL A 248 -18.13 13.73 2.78
C VAL A 248 -17.87 15.21 2.96
N SER A 249 -18.95 15.96 3.15
CA SER A 249 -18.93 17.33 3.66
C SER A 249 -19.42 17.32 5.11
N LEU A 250 -18.64 17.90 6.00
CA LEU A 250 -18.97 18.06 7.41
C LEU A 250 -19.30 19.53 7.70
N PRO A 251 -20.31 19.80 8.55
CA PRO A 251 -20.58 21.16 8.98
C PRO A 251 -19.40 21.65 9.83
N LYS A 252 -19.06 22.94 9.70
CA LYS A 252 -18.01 23.54 10.53
C LYS A 252 -18.38 23.40 12.01
N ALA A 253 -17.47 22.85 12.81
CA ALA A 253 -17.66 22.74 14.24
C ALA A 253 -17.77 24.15 14.86
N SER A 254 -18.89 24.44 15.51
CA SER A 254 -19.09 25.68 16.26
C SER A 254 -18.39 25.64 17.62
N ARG A 255 -18.15 24.43 18.16
CA ARG A 255 -17.47 24.18 19.42
C ARG A 255 -16.73 22.84 19.33
N MET A 256 -15.55 22.79 19.91
CA MET A 256 -14.77 21.57 20.09
C MET A 256 -14.54 21.34 21.58
N VAL A 257 -14.77 20.11 22.03
CA VAL A 257 -14.47 19.68 23.41
C VAL A 257 -13.42 18.59 23.30
N LEU A 258 -12.25 18.83 23.88
CA LEU A 258 -11.15 17.87 23.87
C LEU A 258 -11.02 17.22 25.24
N THR A 259 -10.84 15.91 25.25
CA THR A 259 -10.53 15.16 26.47
C THR A 259 -9.10 14.63 26.37
N PRO A 260 -8.17 15.10 27.21
CA PRO A 260 -6.79 14.65 27.17
C PRO A 260 -6.69 13.17 27.57
N HIS A 261 -5.93 12.39 26.81
CA HIS A 261 -5.66 10.97 27.12
C HIS A 261 -4.46 10.78 28.06
N THR A 262 -3.67 11.83 28.28
CA THR A 262 -2.48 11.79 29.14
C THR A 262 -2.46 13.00 30.07
N ASP A 263 -1.91 12.81 31.27
CA ASP A 263 -1.77 13.88 32.26
C ASP A 263 -0.88 15.01 31.73
N ALA A 264 0.17 14.67 30.98
CA ALA A 264 1.06 15.66 30.37
C ALA A 264 0.32 16.57 29.37
N PHE A 265 -0.56 16.01 28.53
CA PHE A 265 -1.37 16.82 27.62
C PHE A 265 -2.44 17.61 28.37
N ALA A 266 -3.05 17.04 29.42
CA ALA A 266 -3.98 17.75 30.29
C ALA A 266 -3.32 18.98 30.96
N GLU A 267 -2.10 18.79 31.48
CA GLU A 267 -1.29 19.84 32.09
C GLU A 267 -0.92 20.92 31.06
N ALA A 268 -0.46 20.53 29.87
CA ALA A 268 -0.18 21.47 28.79
C ALA A 268 -1.43 22.28 28.39
N LEU A 269 -2.57 21.62 28.23
CA LEU A 269 -3.84 22.25 27.89
C LEU A 269 -4.29 23.26 28.96
N SER A 270 -4.07 22.95 30.24
CA SER A 270 -4.42 23.84 31.35
C SER A 270 -3.55 25.11 31.42
N ARG A 271 -2.34 25.07 30.85
CA ARG A 271 -1.38 26.20 30.86
C ARG A 271 -1.52 27.11 29.66
N THR A 272 -2.09 26.64 28.56
CA THR A 272 -2.16 27.41 27.31
C THR A 272 -3.42 28.28 27.29
N ALA A 273 -3.24 29.57 27.02
CA ALA A 273 -4.35 30.52 26.92
C ALA A 273 -5.27 30.26 25.70
N ASP A 274 -4.69 29.75 24.61
CA ASP A 274 -5.41 29.32 23.41
C ASP A 274 -5.12 27.84 23.08
N PRO A 275 -6.02 26.91 23.41
CA PRO A 275 -5.88 25.47 23.15
C PRO A 275 -5.52 25.12 21.71
N ARG A 276 -5.89 25.98 20.75
CA ARG A 276 -5.64 25.76 19.32
C ARG A 276 -4.15 25.81 18.95
N GLN A 277 -3.31 26.38 19.79
CA GLN A 277 -1.86 26.41 19.58
C GLN A 277 -1.18 25.09 19.92
N LEU A 278 -1.87 24.19 20.64
CA LEU A 278 -1.37 22.85 21.00
C LEU A 278 -1.78 21.77 19.99
N LEU A 279 -2.64 22.12 19.02
CA LEU A 279 -3.21 21.22 18.00
C LEU A 279 -2.60 21.53 16.64
#